data_AF-A0A519TX05-F1
#
_entry.id   AF-A0A519TX05-F1
#
_cell.length_a   1.000
_cell.length_b   1.000
_cell.length_c   1.000
_cell.angle_alpha   90.00
_cell.angle_beta   90.00
_cell.angle_gamma   90.00
#
_symmetry.space_group_name_H-M   'P 1'
#
loop_
_entity.id
_entity.type
_entity.pdbx_description
1 polymer ?
#
loop_
_entity_poly.entity_id
_entity_poly.type
_entity_poly.pdbx_seq_one_letter_code
_entity_poly.pdbx_strand_id
1 'polypeptide(L)'
;MNLHSDKSSYFLDKKDINSFSEIIEIIQTCGITPGTIAIEHIGDILFFLNQRDKKRNMDDPELKKAAFTIIKTLLDLEIVDLLWRDSWVENVRNNPPNTQKEIFEFLDYYWDKKHSSGLDRNYLLFFKKKGQSWPY
;
A
#
# COMPACT_ATOMS: atom_id res chain seq x y z
N MET A 1 13.55 -23.44 26.06
CA MET A 1 13.82 -22.69 24.81
C MET A 1 12.48 -22.38 24.17
N ASN A 2 11.91 -21.20 24.42
CA ASN A 2 10.73 -20.75 23.68
C ASN A 2 11.22 -19.89 22.52
N LEU A 3 11.27 -20.50 21.34
CA LEU A 3 11.36 -19.78 20.08
C LEU A 3 10.01 -19.09 19.87
N HIS A 4 9.83 -17.92 20.49
CA HIS A 4 8.95 -16.93 19.89
C HIS A 4 9.58 -16.60 18.54
N SER A 5 9.05 -17.25 17.50
CA SER A 5 9.21 -16.81 16.12
C SER A 5 8.93 -15.31 16.13
N ASP A 6 9.98 -14.53 15.95
CA ASP A 6 9.90 -13.12 15.65
C ASP A 6 8.92 -13.03 14.49
N LYS A 7 7.72 -12.50 14.74
CA LYS A 7 6.81 -12.15 13.66
C LYS A 7 7.58 -11.09 12.89
N SER A 8 8.21 -11.50 11.80
CA SER A 8 9.01 -10.63 10.95
C SER A 8 8.25 -9.33 10.76
N SER A 9 8.85 -8.21 11.15
CA SER A 9 8.26 -6.88 10.96
C SER A 9 7.62 -6.80 9.57
N TYR A 10 6.36 -6.36 9.51
CA TYR A 10 5.65 -6.08 8.26
C TYR A 10 6.39 -5.04 7.40
N PHE A 11 7.34 -4.34 7.99
CA PHE A 11 8.00 -3.16 7.45
C PHE A 11 9.51 -3.37 7.34
N LEU A 12 10.10 -2.69 6.38
CA LEU A 12 11.55 -2.50 6.27
C LEU A 12 11.95 -1.21 7.01
N ASP A 13 13.23 -1.06 7.31
CA ASP A 13 13.75 0.28 7.59
C ASP A 13 13.62 1.13 6.32
N LYS A 14 13.18 2.39 6.46
CA LYS A 14 13.03 3.32 5.34
C LYS A 14 14.31 3.48 4.50
N LYS A 15 15.49 3.34 5.14
CA LYS A 15 16.81 3.40 4.50
C LYS A 15 17.09 2.23 3.55
N ASP A 16 16.38 1.12 3.71
CA ASP A 16 16.56 -0.10 2.91
C ASP A 16 15.73 -0.07 1.62
N ILE A 17 14.91 0.97 1.45
CA ILE A 17 14.15 1.27 0.24
C ILE A 17 14.88 2.40 -0.48
N ASN A 18 15.43 2.11 -1.66
CA ASN A 18 16.09 3.13 -2.45
C ASN A 18 15.07 4.19 -2.90
N SER A 19 15.51 5.45 -2.97
CA SER A 19 14.65 6.56 -3.35
C SER A 19 13.38 6.69 -2.51
N PHE A 20 13.37 6.18 -1.26
CA PHE A 20 12.19 6.22 -0.39
C PHE A 20 11.57 7.63 -0.29
N SER A 21 12.38 8.64 0.04
CA SER A 21 11.89 10.01 0.18
C SER A 21 11.35 10.57 -1.13
N GLU A 22 12.02 10.27 -2.25
CA GLU A 22 11.58 10.67 -3.60
C GLU A 22 10.23 10.01 -3.96
N ILE A 23 10.04 8.73 -3.64
CA ILE A 23 8.77 8.03 -3.84
C ILE A 23 7.67 8.71 -3.03
N ILE A 24 7.89 8.99 -1.75
CA ILE A 24 6.89 9.69 -0.90
C ILE A 24 6.57 11.08 -1.45
N GLU A 25 7.59 11.84 -1.87
CA GLU A 25 7.42 13.18 -2.44
C GLU A 25 6.62 13.15 -3.74
N ILE A 26 6.92 12.22 -4.65
CA ILE A 26 6.17 12.02 -5.89
C ILE A 26 4.71 11.71 -5.57
N ILE A 27 4.44 10.77 -4.66
CA ILE A 27 3.09 10.39 -4.26
C ILE A 27 2.32 11.59 -3.70
N GLN A 28 2.96 12.39 -2.85
CA GLN A 28 2.36 13.56 -2.24
C GLN A 28 2.04 14.66 -3.27
N THR A 29 2.89 14.83 -4.28
CA THR A 29 2.82 15.95 -5.24
C THR A 29 2.03 15.62 -6.52
N CYS A 30 1.97 14.35 -6.94
CA CYS A 30 1.29 13.91 -8.18
C CYS A 30 -0.24 14.12 -8.20
N GLY A 31 -0.88 14.52 -7.10
CA GLY A 31 -2.33 14.80 -7.08
C GLY A 31 -2.78 16.16 -7.63
N ILE A 32 -1.95 16.91 -8.38
CA ILE A 32 -2.24 18.32 -8.74
C ILE A 32 -2.35 18.55 -10.27
N THR A 33 -1.96 17.60 -11.11
CA THR A 33 -1.88 17.84 -12.57
C THR A 33 -2.79 16.90 -13.37
N PRO A 34 -3.68 17.41 -14.25
CA PRO A 34 -4.38 16.57 -15.22
C PRO A 34 -3.40 15.72 -16.03
N GLY A 35 -3.60 14.40 -16.05
CA GLY A 35 -2.72 13.45 -16.75
C GLY A 35 -1.59 12.85 -15.90
N THR A 36 -1.55 13.11 -14.60
CA THR A 36 -0.66 12.39 -13.66
C THR A 36 -1.41 11.26 -12.94
N ILE A 37 -0.71 10.16 -12.67
CA ILE A 37 -1.25 8.99 -11.96
C ILE A 37 -1.54 9.43 -10.52
N ALA A 38 -2.82 9.55 -10.15
CA ALA A 38 -3.20 9.64 -8.76
C ALA A 38 -2.84 8.31 -8.09
N ILE A 39 -2.33 8.35 -6.86
CA ILE A 39 -2.21 7.12 -6.06
C ILE A 39 -3.62 6.75 -5.65
N GLU A 40 -4.18 5.79 -6.37
CA GLU A 40 -5.55 5.31 -6.19
C GLU A 40 -5.53 3.98 -5.45
N HIS A 41 -4.49 3.16 -5.61
CA HIS A 41 -4.43 1.82 -5.04
C HIS A 41 -2.99 1.29 -4.89
N ILE A 42 -2.84 0.09 -4.33
CA ILE A 42 -1.52 -0.53 -4.07
C ILE A 42 -0.70 -0.69 -5.36
N GLY A 43 -1.35 -0.89 -6.52
CA GLY A 43 -0.67 -1.02 -7.80
C GLY A 43 0.22 0.17 -8.15
N ASP A 44 -0.19 1.38 -7.78
CA ASP A 44 0.59 2.61 -8.05
C ASP A 44 1.85 2.66 -7.19
N ILE A 45 1.75 2.22 -5.94
CA ILE A 45 2.89 2.10 -5.02
C ILE A 45 3.89 1.07 -5.58
N LEU A 46 3.39 -0.07 -6.05
CA LEU A 46 4.24 -1.11 -6.66
C LEU A 46 4.91 -0.61 -7.94
N PHE A 47 4.20 0.18 -8.76
CA PHE A 47 4.78 0.82 -9.93
C PHE A 47 5.96 1.73 -9.55
N PHE A 48 5.80 2.62 -8.56
CA PHE A 48 6.90 3.50 -8.12
C PHE A 48 8.07 2.73 -7.53
N LEU A 49 7.81 1.71 -6.72
CA LEU A 49 8.87 0.83 -6.20
C LEU A 49 9.62 0.14 -7.33
N ASN A 50 8.93 -0.45 -8.31
CA ASN A 50 9.56 -1.10 -9.45
C ASN A 50 10.43 -0.13 -10.29
N GLN A 51 9.99 1.12 -10.45
CA GLN A 51 10.72 2.14 -11.22
C GLN A 51 11.92 2.74 -10.46
N ARG A 52 11.81 2.92 -9.13
CA ARG A 52 12.74 3.74 -8.33
C ARG A 52 13.57 2.95 -7.34
N ASP A 53 13.00 1.94 -6.67
CA ASP A 53 13.74 1.15 -5.69
C ASP A 53 14.83 0.30 -6.38
N LYS A 54 14.51 -0.31 -7.53
CA LYS A 54 15.41 -1.12 -8.40
C LYS A 54 16.20 -2.25 -7.71
N LYS A 55 16.08 -2.41 -6.40
CA LYS A 55 16.61 -3.51 -5.59
C LYS A 55 15.73 -4.76 -5.65
N ARG A 56 14.43 -4.54 -5.85
CA ARG A 56 13.38 -5.56 -5.73
C ARG A 56 12.60 -5.60 -7.04
N ASN A 57 12.30 -6.79 -7.52
CA ASN A 57 11.41 -7.00 -8.67
C ASN A 57 10.01 -7.39 -8.18
N MET A 58 9.05 -7.56 -9.10
CA MET A 58 7.64 -7.86 -8.76
C MET A 58 7.43 -9.20 -8.03
N ASP A 59 8.40 -10.10 -8.11
CA ASP A 59 8.38 -11.42 -7.47
C ASP A 59 9.19 -11.46 -6.17
N ASP A 60 9.81 -10.34 -5.77
CA ASP A 60 10.65 -10.25 -4.58
C ASP A 60 9.80 -10.32 -3.29
N PRO A 61 10.08 -11.26 -2.37
CA PRO A 61 9.38 -11.35 -1.08
C PRO A 61 9.47 -10.08 -0.23
N GLU A 62 10.52 -9.27 -0.40
CA GLU A 62 10.68 -8.00 0.30
C GLU A 62 9.88 -6.85 -0.34
N LEU A 63 9.41 -6.99 -1.59
CA LEU A 63 8.59 -5.96 -2.24
C LEU A 63 7.31 -5.70 -1.43
N LYS A 64 6.71 -6.75 -0.86
CA LYS A 64 5.56 -6.63 0.06
C LYS A 64 5.89 -5.71 1.23
N LYS A 65 7.04 -5.94 1.89
CA LYS A 65 7.45 -5.14 3.04
C LYS A 65 7.77 -3.70 2.64
N ALA A 66 8.39 -3.48 1.47
CA ALA A 66 8.62 -2.15 0.93
C ALA A 66 7.29 -1.41 0.68
N ALA A 67 6.32 -2.06 0.03
CA ALA A 67 4.98 -1.51 -0.20
C ALA A 67 4.28 -1.19 1.13
N PHE A 68 4.30 -2.10 2.10
CA PHE A 68 3.70 -1.86 3.43
C PHE A 68 4.37 -0.69 4.15
N THR A 69 5.68 -0.52 4.02
CA THR A 69 6.42 0.61 4.61
C THR A 69 6.01 1.95 3.99
N ILE A 70 5.80 1.99 2.67
CA ILE A 70 5.27 3.17 1.98
C ILE A 70 3.84 3.46 2.45
N ILE A 71 2.93 2.47 2.42
CA ILE A 71 1.53 2.63 2.85
C ILE A 71 1.48 3.15 4.30
N LYS A 72 2.26 2.54 5.20
CA LYS A 72 2.34 2.97 6.60
C LYS A 72 2.76 4.43 6.70
N THR A 73 3.75 4.84 5.92
CA THR A 73 4.24 6.22 5.93
C THR A 73 3.19 7.19 5.41
N LEU A 74 2.43 6.85 4.36
CA LEU A 74 1.34 7.67 3.87
C LEU A 74 0.24 7.87 4.93
N LEU A 75 -0.07 6.81 5.70
CA LEU A 75 -1.04 6.87 6.80
C LEU A 75 -0.51 7.66 8.00
N ASP A 76 0.74 7.42 8.41
CA ASP A 76 1.37 8.12 9.54
C ASP A 76 1.49 9.64 9.29
N LEU A 77 1.74 10.02 8.03
CA LEU A 77 1.83 11.42 7.60
C LEU A 77 0.47 12.02 7.21
N GLU A 78 -0.61 11.23 7.31
CA GLU A 78 -1.96 11.62 6.92
C GLU A 78 -2.05 12.18 5.49
N ILE A 79 -1.27 11.64 4.55
CA ILE A 79 -1.29 12.08 3.13
C ILE A 79 -2.54 11.57 2.42
N VAL A 80 -3.08 10.43 2.88
CA VAL A 80 -4.21 9.74 2.27
C VAL A 80 -5.26 9.33 3.29
N ASP A 81 -6.51 9.29 2.83
CA ASP A 81 -7.62 8.58 3.47
C ASP A 81 -7.82 7.21 2.78
N LEU A 82 -8.33 6.23 3.51
CA LEU A 82 -8.61 4.90 2.96
C LEU A 82 -9.99 4.86 2.31
N LEU A 83 -10.06 4.31 1.10
CA LEU A 83 -11.31 4.07 0.38
C LEU A 83 -11.61 2.58 0.36
N TRP A 84 -12.40 2.12 1.31
CA TRP A 84 -12.77 0.71 1.39
C TRP A 84 -13.81 0.32 0.34
N ARG A 85 -14.70 1.25 -0.04
CA ARG A 85 -15.77 1.06 -1.01
C ARG A 85 -15.34 0.45 -2.34
N ASP A 86 -14.19 0.89 -2.82
CA ASP A 86 -13.66 0.48 -4.12
C ASP A 86 -12.64 -0.67 -3.98
N SER A 87 -12.33 -1.07 -2.74
CA SER A 87 -11.38 -2.12 -2.43
C SER A 87 -12.04 -3.50 -2.30
N TRP A 88 -11.23 -4.55 -2.42
CA TRP A 88 -11.68 -5.92 -2.23
C TRP A 88 -12.23 -6.22 -0.83
N VAL A 89 -11.94 -5.39 0.17
CA VAL A 89 -12.36 -5.62 1.56
C VAL A 89 -13.87 -5.81 1.69
N GLU A 90 -14.68 -5.09 0.92
CA GLU A 90 -16.15 -5.15 1.01
C GLU A 90 -16.70 -6.49 0.53
N ASN A 91 -15.97 -7.20 -0.33
CA ASN A 91 -16.38 -8.50 -0.85
C ASN A 91 -16.04 -9.66 0.11
N VAL A 92 -15.13 -9.44 1.06
CA VAL A 92 -14.61 -10.51 1.95
C VAL A 92 -14.80 -10.22 3.43
N ARG A 93 -15.21 -9.01 3.80
CA ARG A 93 -15.48 -8.61 5.18
C ARG A 93 -16.66 -7.65 5.24
N ASN A 94 -17.58 -7.92 6.16
CA ASN A 94 -18.71 -7.02 6.46
C ASN A 94 -18.27 -5.71 7.11
N ASN A 95 -17.11 -5.71 7.80
CA ASN A 95 -16.54 -4.53 8.44
C ASN A 95 -15.09 -4.35 7.95
N PRO A 96 -14.75 -3.22 7.34
CA PRO A 96 -13.38 -2.95 6.93
C PRO A 96 -12.46 -2.74 8.15
N PRO A 97 -11.15 -3.07 8.04
CA PRO A 97 -10.14 -2.75 9.04
C PRO A 97 -10.16 -1.27 9.42
N ASN A 98 -10.09 -0.96 10.72
CA ASN A 98 -10.17 0.41 11.22
C ASN A 98 -8.91 0.86 12.00
N THR A 99 -8.00 -0.07 12.30
CA THR A 99 -6.68 0.25 12.87
C THR A 99 -5.56 -0.08 11.90
N GLN A 100 -4.40 0.60 12.00
CA GLN A 100 -3.23 0.26 11.19
C GLN A 100 -2.85 -1.22 11.32
N LYS A 101 -2.93 -1.77 12.53
CA LYS A 101 -2.65 -3.20 12.77
C LYS A 101 -3.58 -4.09 11.95
N GLU A 102 -4.89 -3.88 12.02
CA GLU A 102 -5.87 -4.68 11.27
C GLU A 102 -5.70 -4.52 9.75
N ILE A 103 -5.33 -3.32 9.30
CA ILE A 103 -5.06 -3.05 7.88
C ILE A 103 -3.90 -3.94 7.41
N PHE A 104 -2.76 -3.92 8.10
CA PHE A 104 -1.60 -4.70 7.68
C PHE A 104 -1.80 -6.21 7.88
N GLU A 105 -2.55 -6.64 8.90
CA GLU A 105 -2.95 -8.05 9.04
C GLU A 105 -3.85 -8.50 7.88
N PHE A 106 -4.78 -7.65 7.44
CA PHE A 106 -5.62 -7.91 6.27
C PHE A 106 -4.77 -8.00 4.99
N LEU A 107 -3.94 -7.00 4.73
CA LEU A 107 -3.09 -6.97 3.54
C LEU A 107 -2.15 -8.16 3.48
N ASP A 108 -1.52 -8.53 4.59
CA ASP A 108 -0.58 -9.66 4.65
C ASP A 108 -1.28 -10.99 4.37
N TYR A 109 -2.44 -11.23 5.00
CA TYR A 109 -3.19 -12.46 4.81
C TYR A 109 -3.63 -12.66 3.36
N TYR A 110 -3.83 -11.57 2.62
CA TYR A 110 -4.44 -11.59 1.30
C TYR A 110 -3.50 -11.26 0.14
N TRP A 111 -2.25 -10.88 0.42
CA TRP A 111 -1.26 -10.44 -0.57
C TRP A 111 -1.08 -11.38 -1.77
N ASP A 112 -1.09 -12.70 -1.53
CA ASP A 112 -0.86 -13.71 -2.58
C ASP A 112 -2.10 -14.57 -2.86
N LYS A 113 -3.27 -14.20 -2.31
CA LYS A 113 -4.49 -14.95 -2.56
C LYS A 113 -5.06 -14.58 -3.92
N LYS A 114 -5.22 -15.59 -4.78
CA LYS A 114 -5.93 -15.46 -6.05
C LYS A 114 -7.44 -15.43 -5.78
N HIS A 115 -8.12 -14.38 -6.20
CA HIS A 115 -9.58 -14.32 -6.16
C HIS A 115 -10.17 -14.81 -7.50
N SER A 116 -11.33 -15.47 -7.44
CA SER A 116 -12.01 -16.05 -8.60
C SER A 116 -12.41 -15.02 -9.68
N SER A 117 -12.49 -13.75 -9.32
CA SER A 117 -12.76 -12.63 -10.24
C SER A 117 -11.51 -12.03 -10.90
N GLY A 118 -10.32 -12.61 -10.70
CA GLY A 118 -9.07 -12.11 -11.29
C GLY A 118 -8.52 -10.83 -10.65
N LEU A 119 -9.10 -10.38 -9.54
CA LEU A 119 -8.59 -9.25 -8.77
C LEU A 119 -7.40 -9.70 -7.90
N ASP A 120 -6.28 -8.99 -8.02
CA ASP A 120 -5.00 -9.29 -7.38
C ASP A 120 -4.64 -8.27 -6.27
N ARG A 121 -3.40 -8.34 -5.77
CA ARG A 121 -2.87 -7.49 -4.70
C ARG A 121 -3.04 -5.99 -4.93
N ASN A 122 -3.14 -5.55 -6.19
CA ASN A 122 -3.27 -4.13 -6.52
C ASN A 122 -4.56 -3.54 -5.96
N TYR A 123 -5.62 -4.36 -5.83
CA TYR A 123 -6.97 -3.94 -5.47
C TYR A 123 -7.34 -4.19 -3.99
N LEU A 124 -6.36 -4.59 -3.17
CA LEU A 124 -6.61 -4.86 -1.74
C LEU A 124 -6.90 -3.58 -0.94
N LEU A 125 -6.37 -2.44 -1.37
CA LEU A 125 -6.54 -1.17 -0.70
C LEU A 125 -6.53 -0.03 -1.72
N PHE A 126 -7.52 0.85 -1.58
CA PHE A 126 -7.59 2.09 -2.32
C PHE A 126 -7.34 3.28 -1.41
N PHE A 127 -6.81 4.34 -2.00
CA PHE A 127 -6.43 5.58 -1.35
C PHE A 127 -7.17 6.74 -1.98
N LYS A 128 -7.35 7.79 -1.18
CA LYS A 128 -7.71 9.11 -1.64
C LYS A 128 -6.76 10.11 -1.03
N LYS A 129 -6.31 11.10 -1.79
CA LYS A 129 -5.52 12.18 -1.20
C LYS A 129 -6.35 12.95 -0.16
N LYS A 130 -5.78 13.15 1.02
CA LYS A 130 -6.45 13.87 2.10
C LYS A 130 -6.77 15.30 1.65
N GLY A 131 -8.00 15.75 1.91
CA GLY A 131 -8.48 17.07 1.51
C GLY A 131 -8.89 17.24 0.04
N GLN A 132 -8.79 16.21 -0.79
CA GLN A 132 -9.34 16.26 -2.16
C GLN A 132 -10.88 16.19 -2.10
N SER A 133 -11.57 17.22 -2.60
CA SER A 133 -13.02 17.16 -2.85
C SER A 133 -13.30 16.45 -4.18
N TRP A 134 -14.35 15.65 -4.24
CA TRP A 134 -14.83 15.10 -5.51
C TRP A 134 -15.49 16.23 -6.32
N PRO A 135 -15.34 16.26 -7.65
CA PRO A 135 -16.25 17.01 -8.50
C PRO A 135 -17.58 16.26 -8.50
N TYR A 136 -18.46 16.62 -7.56
CA TYR A 136 -19.90 16.39 -7.70
C TYR A 136 -20.56 17.75 -7.87
#